data_AF-A0A8E2WAQ9-F1
#
_entry.id   AF-A0A8E2WAQ9-F1
#
_cell.length_a   1.000
_cell.length_b   1.000
_cell.length_c   1.000
_cell.angle_alpha   90.00
_cell.angle_beta   90.00
_cell.angle_gamma   90.00
#
_symmetry.space_group_name_H-M   'P 1'
#
loop_
_entity.id
_entity.type
_entity.pdbx_description
1 polymer ?
#
loop_
_entity_poly.entity_id
_entity_poly.type
_entity_poly.pdbx_seq_one_letter_code
_entity_poly.pdbx_strand_id
1 'polypeptide(L)'
;MTWGPKDKDAIRDFGIDWTADIGESTIAASTWLLNSETWAGGGDLVKVASSFTDTNTTVRISGGVEGTTYLITNHIVMSDGEEDDFSQKLKIKER
;
A
#
# COMPACT_ATOMS: atom_id res chain seq x y z
N MET A 1 0.25 -12.07 4.36
CA MET A 1 0.31 -11.02 5.40
C MET A 1 -1.05 -10.32 5.45
N THR A 2 -1.49 -9.79 6.60
CA THR A 2 -2.74 -9.00 6.68
C THR A 2 -2.45 -7.77 7.51
N TRP A 3 -2.64 -6.58 6.95
CA TRP A 3 -2.48 -5.33 7.71
C TRP A 3 -3.53 -5.22 8.81
N GLY A 4 -3.10 -4.87 10.02
CA GLY A 4 -4.00 -4.60 11.13
C GLY A 4 -4.85 -3.35 10.89
N PRO A 5 -5.94 -3.17 11.65
CA PRO A 5 -6.74 -1.96 11.54
C PRO A 5 -5.90 -0.71 11.83
N LYS A 6 -6.23 0.37 11.13
CA LYS A 6 -5.61 1.69 11.30
C LYS A 6 -6.60 2.65 11.93
N ASP A 7 -6.10 3.48 12.83
CA ASP A 7 -6.84 4.61 13.38
C ASP A 7 -6.94 5.76 12.36
N LYS A 8 -8.10 6.40 12.23
CA LYS A 8 -8.33 7.49 11.25
C LYS A 8 -7.32 8.63 11.39
N ASP A 9 -6.93 8.97 12.61
CA ASP A 9 -6.01 10.07 12.93
C ASP A 9 -4.55 9.62 12.98
N ALA A 10 -4.29 8.31 12.93
CA ALA A 10 -2.92 7.80 12.88
C ALA A 10 -2.28 8.02 11.50
N ILE A 11 -1.01 8.40 11.52
CA ILE A 11 -0.11 8.29 10.36
C ILE A 11 0.72 7.03 10.59
N ARG A 12 0.62 6.05 9.69
CA ARG A 12 1.30 4.76 9.85
C ARG A 12 1.95 4.33 8.54
N ASP A 13 3.11 3.71 8.69
CA ASP A 13 3.83 3.05 7.61
C ASP A 13 3.32 1.63 7.42
N PHE A 14 3.04 1.29 6.16
CA PHE A 14 2.65 -0.04 5.75
C PHE A 14 3.63 -0.52 4.69
N GLY A 15 4.14 -1.72 4.87
CA GLY A 15 5.07 -2.33 3.93
C GLY A 15 4.54 -3.61 3.32
N ILE A 16 5.02 -3.89 2.12
CA ILE A 16 4.92 -5.21 1.47
C ILE A 16 6.35 -5.71 1.32
N ASP A 17 6.55 -6.92 1.82
CA ASP A 17 7.76 -7.69 1.63
C ASP A 17 7.58 -8.55 0.38
N TRP A 18 8.40 -8.28 -0.62
CA TRP A 18 8.36 -8.94 -1.92
C TRP A 18 9.46 -9.99 -2.06
N THR A 19 10.24 -10.28 -1.00
CA THR A 19 11.35 -11.25 -1.04
C THR A 19 10.96 -12.62 -1.59
N ALA A 20 9.71 -13.04 -1.40
CA ALA A 20 9.21 -14.32 -1.91
C ALA A 20 8.89 -14.28 -3.42
N ASP A 21 8.60 -13.11 -3.96
CA ASP A 21 8.07 -12.94 -5.32
C ASP A 21 9.14 -12.42 -6.31
N ILE A 22 10.17 -11.71 -5.83
CA ILE A 22 11.21 -11.10 -6.70
C ILE A 22 12.39 -12.02 -7.03
N GLY A 23 12.55 -13.16 -6.34
CA GLY A 23 13.68 -14.08 -6.55
C GLY A 23 15.05 -13.41 -6.41
N GLU A 24 15.85 -13.42 -7.50
CA GLU A 24 17.16 -12.76 -7.58
C GLU A 24 17.10 -11.32 -8.15
N SER A 25 15.91 -10.86 -8.56
CA SER A 25 15.68 -9.51 -9.09
C SER A 25 15.50 -8.49 -7.96
N THR A 26 15.55 -7.21 -8.33
CA THR A 26 15.39 -6.09 -7.39
C THR A 26 14.28 -5.15 -7.85
N ILE A 27 13.62 -4.47 -6.92
CA ILE A 27 12.59 -3.49 -7.22
C ILE A 27 13.25 -2.24 -7.83
N ALA A 28 12.95 -1.97 -9.10
CA ALA A 28 13.41 -0.79 -9.82
C ALA A 28 12.45 0.40 -9.68
N ALA A 29 11.14 0.14 -9.57
CA ALA A 29 10.14 1.16 -9.32
C ALA A 29 8.98 0.62 -8.46
N SER A 30 8.31 1.50 -7.73
CA SER A 30 7.15 1.16 -6.91
C SER A 30 6.11 2.29 -6.91
N THR A 31 4.88 1.95 -7.27
CA THR A 31 3.74 2.87 -7.31
C THR A 31 2.62 2.38 -6.40
N TRP A 32 1.99 3.29 -5.68
CA TRP A 32 0.93 2.97 -4.71
C TRP A 32 -0.39 3.61 -5.11
N LEU A 33 -1.43 2.79 -5.20
CA LEU A 33 -2.82 3.19 -5.41
C LEU A 33 -3.60 2.93 -4.11
N LEU A 34 -4.07 4.00 -3.46
CA LEU A 34 -4.79 3.91 -2.17
C LEU A 34 -6.31 3.87 -2.34
N ASN A 35 -6.80 4.33 -3.49
CA ASN A 35 -8.19 4.44 -3.83
C ASN A 35 -8.48 3.51 -5.00
N SER A 36 -9.26 2.46 -4.74
CA SER A 36 -9.91 1.73 -5.82
C SER A 36 -10.89 2.67 -6.53
N GLU A 37 -10.88 2.67 -7.87
CA GLU A 37 -11.75 3.47 -8.75
C GLU A 37 -13.26 3.29 -8.50
N THR A 38 -13.65 2.32 -7.65
CA THR A 38 -15.04 1.97 -7.34
C THR A 38 -15.71 2.85 -6.28
N TRP A 39 -15.04 3.83 -5.68
CA TRP A 39 -15.69 4.77 -4.75
C TRP A 39 -15.82 6.16 -5.36
N ALA A 40 -16.97 6.42 -5.99
CA ALA A 40 -17.38 7.73 -6.51
C ALA A 40 -17.58 8.81 -5.42
N GLY A 41 -17.31 8.49 -4.15
CA GLY A 41 -17.41 9.40 -3.01
C GLY A 41 -16.07 9.69 -2.34
N GLY A 42 -15.01 9.97 -3.12
CA GLY A 42 -13.70 10.48 -2.67
C GLY A 42 -13.36 10.26 -1.19
N GLY A 43 -12.81 9.10 -0.85
CA GLY A 43 -12.50 8.75 0.54
C GLY A 43 -11.10 9.20 0.98
N ASP A 44 -11.03 9.81 2.15
CA ASP A 44 -9.93 10.56 2.78
C ASP A 44 -8.61 9.83 3.08
N LEU A 45 -8.22 8.79 2.32
CA LEU A 45 -6.87 8.23 2.44
C LEU A 45 -5.87 9.08 1.69
N VAL A 46 -4.87 9.59 2.41
CA VAL A 46 -3.82 10.42 1.85
C VAL A 46 -2.51 9.64 1.86
N LYS A 47 -1.87 9.54 0.68
CA LYS A 47 -0.48 9.09 0.57
C LYS A 47 0.41 10.23 1.05
N VAL A 48 1.02 10.07 2.21
CA VAL A 48 1.95 11.07 2.76
C VAL A 48 3.31 10.94 2.10
N ALA A 49 3.81 9.70 2.00
CA ALA A 49 5.08 9.37 1.39
C ALA A 49 5.10 7.91 0.96
N SER A 50 6.02 7.55 0.07
CA SER A 50 6.32 6.16 -0.25
C SER A 50 7.81 6.02 -0.52
N SER A 51 8.36 4.87 -0.14
CA SER A 51 9.75 4.50 -0.38
C SER A 51 9.82 3.02 -0.73
N PHE A 52 10.89 2.61 -1.39
CA PHE A 52 11.18 1.21 -1.63
C PHE A 52 12.68 0.95 -1.47
N THR A 53 13.00 -0.31 -1.31
CA THR A 53 14.33 -0.91 -1.30
C THR A 53 14.31 -2.03 -2.33
N ASP A 54 15.42 -2.74 -2.49
CA ASP A 54 15.54 -3.85 -3.44
C ASP A 54 14.46 -4.92 -3.26
N THR A 55 13.95 -5.11 -2.04
CA THR A 55 13.03 -6.20 -1.70
C THR A 55 11.75 -5.80 -0.99
N ASN A 56 11.67 -4.55 -0.50
CA ASN A 56 10.55 -4.09 0.29
C ASN A 56 10.05 -2.75 -0.22
N THR A 57 8.73 -2.60 -0.21
CA THR A 57 8.05 -1.33 -0.49
C THR A 57 7.38 -0.84 0.78
N THR A 58 7.29 0.47 0.96
CA THR A 58 6.67 1.09 2.12
C THR A 58 5.88 2.32 1.68
N VAL A 59 4.68 2.46 2.23
CA VAL A 59 3.83 3.62 2.05
C VAL A 59 3.40 4.16 3.40
N ARG A 60 3.52 5.47 3.57
CA ARG A 60 3.00 6.21 4.71
C ARG A 60 1.62 6.73 4.37
N ILE A 61 0.64 6.31 5.16
CA ILE A 61 -0.77 6.61 4.92
C ILE A 61 -1.35 7.37 6.12
N SER A 62 -2.10 8.44 5.82
CA SER A 62 -2.88 9.20 6.80
C SER A 62 -4.36 9.30 6.40
N GLY A 63 -5.21 9.66 7.36
CA GLY A 63 -6.65 9.84 7.13
C GLY A 63 -7.40 8.50 6.97
N GLY A 64 -8.53 8.59 6.28
CA GLY A 64 -9.48 7.52 6.05
C GLY A 64 -10.75 7.69 6.88
N VAL A 65 -11.86 7.18 6.35
CA VAL A 65 -13.17 7.23 7.01
C VAL A 65 -13.33 6.01 7.91
N GLU A 66 -13.72 6.23 9.16
CA GLU A 66 -13.98 5.15 10.10
C GLU A 66 -15.00 4.14 9.56
N GLY A 67 -14.76 2.85 9.85
CA GLY A 67 -15.64 1.77 9.43
C GLY A 67 -15.44 1.37 7.98
N THR A 68 -14.71 2.17 7.20
CA THR A 68 -14.40 1.90 5.80
C THR A 68 -13.21 0.97 5.68
N THR A 69 -13.29 0.04 4.72
CA THR A 69 -12.17 -0.83 4.33
C THR A 69 -11.70 -0.41 2.94
N TYR A 70 -10.45 0.01 2.85
CA TYR A 70 -9.81 0.41 1.60
C TYR A 70 -9.02 -0.75 1.02
N LEU A 71 -8.94 -0.81 -0.31
CA LEU A 71 -8.03 -1.70 -1.02
C LEU A 71 -6.85 -0.85 -1.50
N ILE A 72 -5.66 -1.23 -1.05
CA ILE A 72 -4.42 -0.54 -1.34
C ILE A 72 -3.60 -1.47 -2.22
N THR A 73 -3.27 -1.00 -3.42
CA THR A 73 -2.50 -1.76 -4.40
C THR A 73 -1.12 -1.16 -4.52
N ASN A 74 -0.11 -2.02 -4.43
CA ASN A 74 1.25 -1.68 -4.81
C ASN A 74 1.59 -2.36 -6.12
N HIS A 75 2.00 -1.55 -7.09
CA HIS A 75 2.54 -1.97 -8.36
C HIS A 75 4.06 -1.82 -8.30
N ILE A 76 4.80 -2.88 -8.59
CA ILE A 76 6.26 -2.84 -8.70
C ILE A 76 6.73 -3.16 -10.11
N VAL A 77 7.86 -2.57 -10.48
CA VAL A 77 8.63 -2.94 -11.66
C VAL A 77 9.98 -3.46 -11.17
N MET A 78 10.35 -4.66 -11.60
CA MET A 78 11.59 -5.33 -11.25
C MET A 78 12.72 -4.97 -12.23
N SER A 79 13.97 -5.21 -11.82
CA SER A 79 15.17 -4.86 -12.59
C SER A 79 15.32 -5.61 -13.91
N ASP A 80 14.69 -6.77 -14.04
CA ASP A 80 14.61 -7.58 -15.27
C ASP A 80 13.47 -7.15 -16.21
N GLY A 81 12.63 -6.20 -15.77
CA GLY A 81 11.46 -5.72 -16.51
C GLY A 81 10.16 -6.45 -16.19
N GLU A 82 10.15 -7.39 -15.24
CA GLU A 82 8.89 -7.97 -14.74
C GLU A 82 8.10 -6.94 -13.92
N GLU A 83 6.78 -7.02 -13.98
CA GLU A 83 5.87 -6.15 -13.24
C GLU A 83 4.90 -7.00 -12.43
N ASP A 84 4.62 -6.60 -11.20
CA ASP A 84 3.70 -7.32 -10.33
C ASP A 84 2.86 -6.36 -9.46
N ASP A 85 1.66 -6.80 -9.11
CA ASP A 85 0.65 -6.05 -8.37
C ASP A 85 0.22 -6.81 -7.12
N PHE A 86 0.46 -6.20 -5.95
CA PHE A 86 0.01 -6.75 -4.68
C PHE A 86 -1.01 -5.83 -4.02
N SER A 87 -2.18 -6.39 -3.73
CA SER A 87 -3.28 -5.65 -3.11
C SER A 87 -3.55 -6.09 -1.68
N GLN A 88 -3.67 -5.11 -0.78
CA GLN A 88 -3.96 -5.35 0.63
C GLN A 88 -5.15 -4.52 1.14
N LYS A 89 -5.97 -5.16 1.97
CA LYS A 89 -7.12 -4.50 2.60
C LYS A 89 -6.69 -3.79 3.88
N LEU A 90 -7.05 -2.52 4.01
CA LEU A 90 -6.84 -1.72 5.21
C LEU A 90 -8.18 -1.27 5.78
N LYS A 91 -8.51 -1.75 6.98
CA LYS A 91 -9.71 -1.33 7.70
C LYS A 91 -9.40 -0.13 8.60
N ILE A 92 -10.18 0.93 8.48
CA ILE A 92 -10.12 2.08 9.40
C ILE A 92 -11.09 1.84 10.55
N LYS A 93 -10.63 2.08 11.77
CA LYS A 93 -11.43 2.02 13.00
C LYS A 93 -11.13 3.24 13.86
N GLU A 94 -12.09 3.71 14.64
CA GLU A 94 -11.79 4.57 15.79
C GLU A 94 -11.20 3.72 16.91
N ARG A 95 -10.44 4.39 17.78
CA ARG A 95 -9.64 3.77 18.81
C ARG A 95 -10.46 3.09 19.89
#